data_AF-A0A6C0DKS3-F1
#
_entry.id   AF-A0A6C0DKS3-F1
#
_cell.length_a   1.000
_cell.length_b   1.000
_cell.length_c   1.000
_cell.angle_alpha   90.00
_cell.angle_beta   90.00
_cell.angle_gamma   90.00
#
_symmetry.space_group_name_H-M   'P 1'
#
loop_
_entity.id
_entity.type
_entity.pdbx_description
1 polymer ?
#
loop_
_entity_poly.entity_id
_entity_poly.type
_entity_poly.pdbx_seq_one_letter_code
_entity_poly.pdbx_strand_id
1 'polypeptide(L)'
;MSLLSKLFHYVLLTKTKYRIDESHGLSHSMNVLNFANAIYEHELPKNPILEKYEKTIYVSAILHDMCDKKYMNQTQGLLEINDFLEDKMTNEEIIFTTNIINTMSYSSVKKNGFPNLGQYQQAYHIVREADLLTAYDFDRCMIYNMYRMGGNFQDSYDNALNLFENRVWKHNEDGLFLTNYSKEHYMDLHKSSVIRCNFWKKMLKKTM
;
A
#
# COMPACT_ATOMS: atom_id res chain seq x y z
N MET A 1 1.94 -22.10 -13.49
CA MET A 1 1.45 -21.17 -12.44
C MET A 1 0.94 -19.90 -13.11
N SER A 2 -0.22 -19.39 -12.70
CA SER A 2 -0.73 -18.09 -13.16
C SER A 2 0.23 -16.96 -12.75
N LEU A 3 0.15 -15.81 -13.42
CA LEU A 3 0.94 -14.63 -13.06
C LEU A 3 0.72 -14.24 -11.59
N LEU A 4 -0.53 -14.27 -11.13
CA LEU A 4 -0.89 -13.95 -9.74
C LEU A 4 -0.17 -14.86 -8.73
N SER A 5 -0.14 -16.18 -8.99
CA SER A 5 0.59 -17.12 -8.13
C SER A 5 2.10 -16.85 -8.14
N LYS A 6 2.67 -16.47 -9.29
CA LYS A 6 4.10 -16.11 -9.37
C LYS A 6 4.41 -14.84 -8.56
N LEU A 7 3.53 -13.83 -8.62
CA LEU A 7 3.68 -12.57 -7.88
C LEU A 7 3.65 -12.79 -6.37
N PHE A 8 2.66 -13.53 -5.86
CA PHE A 8 2.60 -13.80 -4.41
C PHE A 8 3.73 -14.72 -3.93
N HIS A 9 4.20 -15.64 -4.78
CA HIS A 9 5.40 -16.41 -4.47
C HIS A 9 6.64 -15.50 -4.39
N TYR A 10 6.79 -14.54 -5.30
CA TYR A 10 7.84 -13.54 -5.20
C TYR A 10 7.77 -12.74 -3.89
N VAL A 11 6.58 -12.28 -3.49
CA VAL A 11 6.37 -11.59 -2.21
C VAL A 11 6.85 -12.44 -1.02
N LEU A 12 6.50 -13.73 -0.98
CA LEU A 12 6.94 -14.65 0.07
C LEU A 12 8.47 -14.82 0.12
N LEU A 13 9.12 -14.95 -1.04
CA LEU A 13 10.57 -15.09 -1.14
C LEU A 13 11.28 -13.80 -0.70
N THR A 14 10.84 -12.65 -1.19
CA THR A 14 11.39 -11.34 -0.84
C THR A 14 11.22 -11.03 0.64
N LYS A 15 10.03 -11.29 1.20
CA LYS A 15 9.77 -11.18 2.64
C LYS A 15 10.81 -11.96 3.46
N THR A 16 11.07 -13.21 3.06
CA THR A 16 12.03 -14.08 3.74
C THR A 16 13.46 -13.58 3.58
N LYS A 17 13.86 -13.21 2.35
CA LYS A 17 15.21 -12.72 2.02
C LYS A 17 15.57 -11.46 2.81
N TYR A 18 14.64 -10.51 2.93
CA TYR A 18 14.88 -9.21 3.55
C TYR A 18 14.29 -9.04 4.95
N ARG A 19 13.69 -10.11 5.50
CA ARG A 19 13.04 -10.12 6.83
C ARG A 19 12.01 -8.99 6.95
N ILE A 20 11.19 -8.83 5.91
CA ILE A 20 10.05 -7.91 5.94
C ILE A 20 9.03 -8.49 6.92
N ASP A 21 8.57 -7.68 7.87
CA ASP A 21 7.62 -8.12 8.88
C ASP A 21 6.18 -8.19 8.31
N GLU A 22 5.25 -8.75 9.08
CA GLU A 22 3.88 -9.01 8.60
C GLU A 22 3.12 -7.73 8.21
N SER A 23 3.52 -6.56 8.73
CA SER A 23 2.86 -5.30 8.40
C SER A 23 3.06 -4.86 6.95
N HIS A 24 4.09 -5.37 6.26
CA HIS A 24 4.37 -5.10 4.83
C HIS A 24 4.54 -6.42 4.05
N GLY A 25 4.01 -7.52 4.59
CA GLY A 25 4.14 -8.87 4.04
C GLY A 25 3.00 -9.26 3.09
N LEU A 26 2.77 -10.57 2.95
CA LEU A 26 1.79 -11.14 2.03
C LEU A 26 0.36 -10.60 2.26
N SER A 27 -0.09 -10.52 3.51
CA SER A 27 -1.43 -10.04 3.85
C SER A 27 -1.67 -8.60 3.36
N HIS A 28 -0.67 -7.73 3.52
CA HIS A 28 -0.74 -6.35 3.01
C HIS A 28 -0.85 -6.32 1.48
N SER A 29 0.01 -7.04 0.75
CA SER A 29 -0.09 -7.14 -0.71
C SER A 29 -1.46 -7.64 -1.19
N MET A 30 -2.07 -8.59 -0.48
CA MET A 30 -3.41 -9.09 -0.81
C MET A 30 -4.49 -8.03 -0.54
N ASN A 31 -4.41 -7.30 0.57
CA ASN A 31 -5.36 -6.23 0.87
C ASN A 31 -5.26 -5.07 -0.13
N VAL A 32 -4.04 -4.68 -0.52
CA VAL A 32 -3.83 -3.64 -1.53
C VAL A 32 -4.39 -4.09 -2.88
N LEU A 33 -4.17 -5.35 -3.28
CA LEU A 33 -4.76 -5.90 -4.50
C LEU A 33 -6.29 -5.87 -4.45
N ASN A 34 -6.90 -6.25 -3.32
CA ASN A 34 -8.36 -6.25 -3.18
C ASN A 34 -8.95 -4.85 -3.36
N PHE A 35 -8.37 -3.83 -2.72
CA PHE A 35 -8.81 -2.45 -2.94
C PHE A 35 -8.50 -1.95 -4.34
N ALA A 36 -7.35 -2.30 -4.92
CA ALA A 36 -7.00 -1.91 -6.28
C ALA A 36 -8.00 -2.48 -7.30
N ASN A 37 -8.39 -3.75 -7.14
CA ASN A 37 -9.45 -4.39 -7.93
C ASN A 37 -10.79 -3.68 -7.75
N ALA A 38 -11.20 -3.39 -6.51
CA ALA A 38 -12.48 -2.74 -6.25
C ALA A 38 -12.55 -1.32 -6.83
N ILE A 39 -11.47 -0.53 -6.72
CA ILE A 39 -11.38 0.78 -7.35
C ILE A 39 -11.36 0.63 -8.88
N TYR A 40 -10.59 -0.31 -9.43
CA TYR A 40 -10.52 -0.58 -10.86
C TYR A 40 -11.90 -0.89 -11.45
N GLU A 41 -12.64 -1.84 -10.87
CA GLU A 41 -13.98 -2.22 -11.30
C GLU A 41 -14.97 -1.04 -11.25
N HIS A 42 -14.82 -0.17 -10.24
CA HIS A 42 -15.66 1.02 -10.11
C HIS A 42 -15.35 2.11 -11.14
N GLU A 43 -14.08 2.24 -11.55
CA GLU A 43 -13.63 3.26 -12.49
C GLU A 43 -13.67 2.79 -13.96
N LEU A 44 -13.62 1.49 -14.23
CA LEU A 44 -13.61 0.90 -15.57
C LEU A 44 -14.80 1.36 -16.45
N PRO A 45 -16.07 1.40 -15.97
CA PRO A 45 -17.19 1.87 -16.78
C PRO A 45 -17.07 3.35 -17.20
N LYS A 46 -16.34 4.16 -16.42
CA LYS A 46 -16.12 5.59 -16.68
C LYS A 46 -14.89 5.82 -17.55
N ASN A 47 -13.93 4.91 -17.48
CA ASN A 47 -12.68 5.00 -18.21
C ASN A 47 -12.26 3.63 -18.79
N PRO A 48 -12.87 3.19 -19.91
CA PRO A 48 -12.62 1.87 -20.48
C PRO A 48 -11.17 1.61 -20.90
N ILE A 49 -10.34 2.65 -21.08
CA ILE A 49 -8.91 2.48 -21.38
C ILE A 49 -8.16 1.75 -20.26
N LEU A 50 -8.70 1.76 -19.03
CA LEU A 50 -8.13 1.06 -17.88
C LEU A 50 -7.99 -0.45 -18.10
N GLU A 51 -8.81 -1.05 -18.96
CA GLU A 51 -8.69 -2.47 -19.33
C GLU A 51 -7.29 -2.81 -19.85
N LYS A 52 -6.64 -1.88 -20.57
CA LYS A 52 -5.27 -2.05 -21.06
C LYS A 52 -4.22 -2.04 -19.96
N TYR A 53 -4.55 -1.50 -18.78
CA TYR A 53 -3.63 -1.26 -17.68
C TYR A 53 -3.88 -2.16 -16.47
N GLU A 54 -4.90 -3.03 -16.50
CA GLU A 54 -5.27 -3.93 -15.40
C GLU A 54 -4.07 -4.71 -14.87
N LYS A 55 -3.27 -5.31 -15.77
CA LYS A 55 -2.09 -6.09 -15.38
C LYS A 55 -1.06 -5.24 -14.63
N THR A 56 -0.77 -4.03 -15.11
CA THR A 56 0.15 -3.09 -14.45
C THR A 56 -0.39 -2.68 -13.09
N ILE A 57 -1.70 -2.40 -12.96
CA ILE A 57 -2.34 -2.06 -11.69
C ILE A 57 -2.12 -3.18 -10.67
N TYR A 58 -2.44 -4.43 -11.03
CA TYR A 58 -2.33 -5.54 -10.09
C TYR A 58 -0.89 -5.87 -9.73
N VAL A 59 0.02 -5.84 -10.70
CA VAL A 59 1.45 -6.07 -10.44
C VAL A 59 2.01 -4.98 -9.51
N SER A 60 1.72 -3.71 -9.77
CA SER A 60 2.13 -2.61 -8.90
C SER A 60 1.53 -2.73 -7.50
N ALA A 61 0.22 -3.06 -7.39
CA ALA A 61 -0.44 -3.26 -6.10
C ALA A 61 0.22 -4.35 -5.25
N ILE A 62 0.58 -5.49 -5.86
CA ILE A 62 1.17 -6.62 -5.14
C ILE A 62 2.63 -6.34 -4.75
N LEU A 63 3.41 -5.69 -5.64
CA LEU A 63 4.87 -5.60 -5.50
C LEU A 63 5.39 -4.28 -4.90
N HIS A 64 4.56 -3.24 -4.73
CA HIS A 64 5.05 -1.91 -4.36
C HIS A 64 5.95 -1.88 -3.11
N ASP A 65 5.59 -2.64 -2.08
CA ASP A 65 6.34 -2.70 -0.82
C ASP A 65 7.56 -3.63 -0.85
N MET A 66 7.75 -4.41 -1.92
CA MET A 66 8.90 -5.31 -2.06
C MET A 66 10.21 -4.57 -2.33
N CYS A 67 10.17 -3.25 -2.46
CA CYS A 67 11.34 -2.37 -2.59
C CYS A 67 11.37 -1.23 -1.54
N ASP A 68 10.60 -1.32 -0.45
CA ASP A 68 10.53 -0.25 0.55
C ASP A 68 11.90 0.00 1.22
N LYS A 69 12.29 1.29 1.28
CA LYS A 69 13.52 1.77 1.91
C LYS A 69 13.66 1.38 3.39
N LYS A 70 12.54 1.08 4.06
CA LYS A 70 12.53 0.58 5.43
C LYS A 70 13.26 -0.76 5.59
N TYR A 71 13.34 -1.57 4.54
CA TYR A 71 13.86 -2.93 4.59
C TYR A 71 15.08 -3.15 3.67
N MET A 72 15.24 -2.34 2.62
CA MET A 72 16.30 -2.53 1.64
C MET A 72 16.70 -1.26 0.90
N ASN A 73 17.72 -1.37 0.06
CA ASN A 73 17.99 -0.34 -0.95
C ASN A 73 16.91 -0.40 -2.05
N GLN A 74 16.14 0.67 -2.20
CA GLN A 74 15.03 0.72 -3.15
C GLN A 74 15.48 0.48 -4.60
N THR A 75 16.63 1.02 -5.03
CA THR A 75 17.14 0.82 -6.38
C THR A 75 17.42 -0.66 -6.63
N GLN A 76 18.06 -1.34 -5.67
CA GLN A 76 18.29 -2.78 -5.76
C GLN A 76 16.97 -3.57 -5.81
N GLY A 77 16.01 -3.22 -4.95
CA GLY A 77 14.69 -3.88 -4.95
C GLY A 77 13.94 -3.71 -6.27
N LEU A 78 14.00 -2.52 -6.88
CA LEU A 78 13.40 -2.27 -8.19
C LEU A 78 14.08 -3.05 -9.32
N LEU A 79 15.42 -3.19 -9.29
CA LEU A 79 16.14 -4.04 -10.24
C LEU A 79 15.67 -5.50 -10.13
N GLU A 80 15.59 -6.03 -8.91
CA GLU A 80 15.13 -7.40 -8.69
C GLU A 80 13.66 -7.63 -9.10
N ILE A 81 12.80 -6.61 -8.95
CA ILE A 81 11.43 -6.64 -9.45
C ILE A 81 11.44 -6.67 -10.99
N ASN A 82 12.24 -5.82 -11.64
CA ASN A 82 12.30 -5.74 -13.09
C ASN A 82 12.82 -7.05 -13.70
N ASP A 83 13.90 -7.61 -13.15
CA ASP A 83 14.45 -8.90 -13.56
C ASP A 83 13.41 -10.02 -13.39
N PHE A 84 12.62 -9.97 -12.31
CA PHE A 84 11.52 -10.92 -12.11
C PHE A 84 10.39 -10.74 -13.13
N LEU A 85 10.13 -9.56 -13.68
CA LEU A 85 9.01 -9.28 -14.58
C LEU A 85 9.35 -9.44 -16.08
N GLU A 86 10.64 -9.52 -16.44
CA GLU A 86 11.13 -9.47 -17.82
C GLU A 86 10.47 -10.50 -18.77
N ASP A 87 10.25 -11.74 -18.32
CA ASP A 87 9.60 -12.81 -19.10
C ASP A 87 8.06 -12.84 -18.95
N LYS A 88 7.48 -11.89 -18.19
CA LYS A 88 6.06 -11.91 -17.76
C LYS A 88 5.27 -10.71 -18.26
N MET A 89 5.94 -9.61 -18.58
CA MET A 89 5.35 -8.34 -18.98
C MET A 89 6.18 -7.72 -20.11
N THR A 90 5.56 -6.85 -20.90
CA THR A 90 6.28 -6.06 -21.89
C THR A 90 7.17 -5.02 -21.22
N ASN A 91 8.20 -4.55 -21.92
CA ASN A 91 9.07 -3.48 -21.42
C ASN A 91 8.30 -2.22 -21.05
N GLU A 92 7.25 -1.87 -21.83
CA GLU A 92 6.37 -0.74 -21.52
C GLU A 92 5.67 -0.94 -20.17
N GLU A 93 5.02 -2.08 -19.97
CA GLU A 93 4.32 -2.43 -18.73
C GLU A 93 5.26 -2.43 -17.51
N ILE A 94 6.50 -2.91 -17.66
CA ILE A 94 7.52 -2.90 -16.60
C ILE A 94 7.89 -1.46 -16.25
N ILE A 95 8.19 -0.61 -17.24
CA ILE A 95 8.54 0.80 -17.02
C ILE A 95 7.43 1.51 -16.23
N PHE A 96 6.15 1.30 -16.56
CA PHE A 96 5.05 1.92 -15.82
C PHE A 96 4.89 1.34 -14.43
N THR A 97 5.07 0.03 -14.27
CA THR A 97 5.07 -0.63 -12.96
C THR A 97 6.13 0.01 -12.05
N THR A 98 7.37 0.15 -12.54
CA THR A 98 8.48 0.80 -11.81
C THR A 98 8.14 2.24 -11.46
N ASN A 99 7.56 3.01 -12.41
CA ASN A 99 7.21 4.41 -12.19
C ASN A 99 6.14 4.57 -11.10
N ILE A 100 5.10 3.73 -11.11
CA ILE A 100 4.06 3.74 -10.07
C ILE A 100 4.69 3.45 -8.71
N ILE A 101 5.40 2.33 -8.59
CA ILE A 101 6.02 1.89 -7.33
C ILE A 101 6.95 2.95 -6.75
N ASN A 102 7.79 3.56 -7.59
CA ASN A 102 8.78 4.53 -7.13
C ASN A 102 8.17 5.87 -6.65
N THR A 103 6.97 6.22 -7.12
CA THR A 103 6.37 7.55 -6.91
C THR A 103 5.08 7.54 -6.08
N MET A 104 4.52 6.37 -5.75
CA MET A 104 3.22 6.28 -5.06
C MET A 104 3.26 6.57 -3.56
N SER A 105 4.42 6.43 -2.90
CA SER A 105 4.49 6.58 -1.44
C SER A 105 3.96 7.93 -0.94
N TYR A 106 3.29 7.95 0.21
CA TYR A 106 2.79 9.18 0.85
C TYR A 106 3.88 10.24 0.97
N SER A 107 5.08 9.86 1.43
CA SER A 107 6.19 10.79 1.64
C SER A 107 6.67 11.41 0.32
N SER A 108 6.68 10.63 -0.77
CA SER A 108 7.01 11.14 -2.10
C SER A 108 6.00 12.18 -2.57
N VAL A 109 4.69 11.89 -2.43
CA VAL A 109 3.62 12.81 -2.86
C VAL A 109 3.55 14.05 -1.99
N LYS A 110 3.72 13.93 -0.68
CA LYS A 110 3.73 15.09 0.23
C LYS A 110 4.87 16.05 -0.09
N LYS A 111 6.02 15.53 -0.53
CA LYS A 111 7.19 16.35 -0.87
C LYS A 111 7.10 16.96 -2.27
N ASN A 112 6.64 16.20 -3.25
CA ASN A 112 6.80 16.54 -4.67
C ASN A 112 5.46 16.78 -5.41
N GLY A 113 4.32 16.58 -4.74
CA GLY A 113 3.02 16.48 -5.39
C GLY A 113 2.83 15.14 -6.11
N PHE A 114 1.69 15.00 -6.81
CA PHE A 114 1.48 13.83 -7.66
C PHE A 114 2.42 13.87 -8.88
N PRO A 115 3.01 12.73 -9.27
CA PRO A 115 3.75 12.65 -10.52
C PRO A 115 2.80 12.86 -11.70
N ASN A 116 3.34 13.35 -12.83
CA ASN A 116 2.64 13.34 -14.11
C ASN A 116 3.03 12.08 -14.89
N LEU A 117 2.13 11.10 -14.96
CA LEU A 117 2.33 9.82 -15.66
C LEU A 117 1.52 9.73 -16.96
N GLY A 118 0.98 10.84 -17.46
CA GLY A 118 0.22 10.89 -18.71
C GLY A 118 -0.97 9.94 -18.72
N GLN A 119 -1.05 9.06 -19.71
CA GLN A 119 -2.15 8.10 -19.86
C GLN A 119 -2.27 7.09 -18.70
N TYR A 120 -1.20 6.90 -17.92
CA TYR A 120 -1.15 5.98 -16.79
C TYR A 120 -1.57 6.61 -15.46
N GLN A 121 -1.95 7.89 -15.46
CA GLN A 121 -2.29 8.63 -14.25
C GLN A 121 -3.41 7.97 -13.45
N GLN A 122 -4.43 7.45 -14.13
CA GLN A 122 -5.56 6.77 -13.47
C GLN A 122 -5.14 5.44 -12.84
N ALA A 123 -4.34 4.63 -13.54
CA ALA A 123 -3.76 3.40 -12.99
C ALA A 123 -2.92 3.68 -11.74
N TYR A 124 -2.12 4.75 -11.76
CA TYR A 124 -1.36 5.20 -10.60
C TYR A 124 -2.26 5.56 -9.41
N HIS A 125 -3.33 6.32 -9.63
CA HIS A 125 -4.26 6.68 -8.56
C HIS A 125 -4.99 5.46 -7.98
N ILE A 126 -5.37 4.49 -8.81
CA ILE A 126 -5.98 3.23 -8.35
C ILE A 126 -5.06 2.52 -7.35
N VAL A 127 -3.80 2.26 -7.74
CA VAL A 127 -2.84 1.53 -6.90
C VAL A 127 -2.52 2.30 -5.63
N ARG A 128 -2.33 3.62 -5.75
CA ARG A 128 -1.98 4.46 -4.61
C ARG A 128 -3.11 4.58 -3.61
N GLU A 129 -4.32 4.83 -4.07
CA GLU A 129 -5.47 4.94 -3.17
C GLU A 129 -5.77 3.59 -2.50
N ALA A 130 -5.57 2.48 -3.20
CA ALA A 130 -5.66 1.15 -2.59
C ALA A 130 -4.69 0.99 -1.40
N ASP A 131 -3.42 1.35 -1.57
CA ASP A 131 -2.44 1.34 -0.46
C ASP A 131 -2.87 2.27 0.69
N LEU A 132 -3.35 3.49 0.37
CA LEU A 132 -3.85 4.41 1.40
C LEU A 132 -5.05 3.88 2.18
N LEU A 133 -5.98 3.17 1.53
CA LEU A 133 -7.13 2.55 2.21
C LEU A 133 -6.66 1.47 3.18
N THR A 134 -5.64 0.69 2.84
CA THR A 134 -5.07 -0.33 3.75
C THR A 134 -4.32 0.27 4.96
N ALA A 135 -3.95 1.55 4.91
CA ALA A 135 -3.26 2.22 6.01
C ALA A 135 -4.16 2.46 7.23
N TYR A 136 -5.49 2.30 7.10
CA TYR A 136 -6.45 2.44 8.20
C TYR A 136 -6.48 1.23 9.16
N ASP A 137 -5.65 0.21 8.92
CA ASP A 137 -5.46 -0.88 9.86
C ASP A 137 -4.55 -0.45 11.04
N PHE A 138 -5.18 -0.12 12.16
CA PHE A 138 -4.49 0.33 13.37
C PHE A 138 -3.58 -0.76 13.98
N ASP A 139 -4.01 -2.03 13.90
CA ASP A 139 -3.27 -3.15 14.47
C ASP A 139 -1.97 -3.37 13.69
N ARG A 140 -2.05 -3.27 12.35
CA ARG A 140 -0.88 -3.35 11.48
C ARG A 140 0.20 -2.33 11.86
N CYS A 141 -0.19 -1.10 12.21
CA CYS A 141 0.75 -0.08 12.67
C CYS A 141 1.36 -0.39 14.03
N MET A 142 0.59 -0.95 14.97
CA MET A 142 1.14 -1.43 16.24
C MET A 142 2.15 -2.56 16.02
N ILE A 143 1.82 -3.55 15.19
CA ILE A 143 2.70 -4.69 14.86
C ILE A 143 4.02 -4.20 14.28
N TYR A 144 3.99 -3.25 13.34
CA TYR A 144 5.20 -2.66 12.78
C TYR A 144 6.11 -2.09 13.86
N ASN A 145 5.55 -1.32 14.81
CA ASN A 145 6.35 -0.72 15.88
C ASN A 145 6.97 -1.79 16.80
N MET A 146 6.18 -2.79 17.20
CA MET A 146 6.67 -3.90 18.03
C MET A 146 7.81 -4.67 17.36
N TYR A 147 7.67 -5.00 16.07
CA TYR A 147 8.67 -5.80 15.35
C TYR A 147 9.92 -5.03 14.95
N ARG A 148 9.79 -3.76 14.55
CA ARG A 148 10.89 -3.00 13.93
C ARG A 148 11.52 -1.96 14.85
N MET A 149 10.73 -1.32 15.71
CA MET A 149 11.23 -0.30 16.63
C MET A 149 11.63 -0.89 17.98
N GLY A 150 11.31 -2.17 18.23
CA GLY A 150 11.52 -2.81 19.54
C GLY A 150 10.67 -2.18 20.64
N GLY A 151 9.61 -1.46 20.27
CA GLY A 151 8.72 -0.79 21.22
C GLY A 151 7.94 -1.81 22.03
N ASN A 152 7.69 -1.52 23.30
CA ASN A 152 6.75 -2.30 24.07
C ASN A 152 5.31 -2.04 23.59
N PHE A 153 4.32 -2.73 24.16
CA PHE A 153 2.94 -2.61 23.71
C PHE A 153 2.37 -1.18 23.86
N GLN A 154 2.75 -0.46 24.93
CA GLN A 154 2.34 0.93 25.16
C GLN A 154 3.01 1.87 24.15
N ASP A 155 4.34 1.75 23.95
CA ASP A 155 5.06 2.55 22.95
C ASP A 155 4.49 2.33 21.55
N SER A 156 4.13 1.09 21.23
CA SER A 156 3.56 0.72 19.94
C SER A 156 2.18 1.36 19.72
N TYR A 157 1.36 1.39 20.76
CA TYR A 157 0.09 2.09 20.74
C TYR A 157 0.27 3.61 20.56
N ASP A 158 1.17 4.23 21.32
CA ASP A 158 1.38 5.69 21.27
C ASP A 158 1.97 6.12 19.92
N ASN A 159 2.89 5.34 19.36
CA ASN A 159 3.43 5.57 18.01
C ASN A 159 2.35 5.39 16.93
N ALA A 160 1.52 4.33 17.02
CA ALA A 160 0.42 4.13 16.09
C ALA A 160 -0.59 5.28 16.18
N LEU A 161 -0.97 5.70 17.38
CA LEU A 161 -1.87 6.84 17.58
C LEU A 161 -1.31 8.11 16.94
N ASN A 162 -0.04 8.42 17.19
CA ASN A 162 0.63 9.58 16.58
C ASN A 162 0.60 9.51 15.04
N LEU A 163 0.91 8.35 14.46
CA LEU A 163 0.86 8.14 13.01
C LEU A 163 -0.56 8.36 12.46
N PHE A 164 -1.57 7.87 13.16
CA PHE A 164 -2.97 8.01 12.74
C PHE A 164 -3.43 9.47 12.79
N GLU A 165 -3.19 10.15 13.92
CA GLU A 165 -3.57 11.56 14.12
C GLU A 165 -2.85 12.50 13.15
N ASN A 166 -1.58 12.23 12.83
CA ASN A 166 -0.77 13.13 12.01
C ASN A 166 -0.77 12.80 10.52
N ARG A 167 -1.25 11.62 10.12
CA ARG A 167 -1.18 11.17 8.74
C ARG A 167 -2.41 10.40 8.28
N VAL A 168 -2.70 9.24 8.86
CA VAL A 168 -3.71 8.32 8.28
C VAL A 168 -5.10 8.95 8.27
N TRP A 169 -5.53 9.54 9.38
CA TRP A 169 -6.84 10.19 9.45
C TRP A 169 -6.94 11.47 8.62
N LYS A 170 -5.81 12.05 8.24
CA LYS A 170 -5.73 13.25 7.39
C LYS A 170 -5.73 12.93 5.89
N HIS A 171 -5.69 11.67 5.46
CA HIS A 171 -5.58 11.34 4.02
C HIS A 171 -6.65 12.02 3.15
N ASN A 172 -7.90 12.08 3.62
CA ASN A 172 -8.97 12.77 2.89
C ASN A 172 -8.82 14.30 2.93
N GLU A 173 -8.47 14.87 4.08
CA GLU A 173 -8.24 16.32 4.25
C GLU A 173 -7.05 16.80 3.41
N ASP A 174 -6.01 15.97 3.30
CA ASP A 174 -4.83 16.16 2.46
C ASP A 174 -5.14 16.00 0.95
N GLY A 175 -6.40 15.69 0.58
CA GLY A 175 -6.82 15.56 -0.82
C GLY A 175 -6.24 14.33 -1.54
N LEU A 176 -5.92 13.26 -0.80
CA LEU A 176 -5.20 12.11 -1.34
C LEU A 176 -6.10 11.03 -1.96
N PHE A 177 -7.42 11.16 -1.82
CA PHE A 177 -8.42 10.33 -2.47
C PHE A 177 -9.07 11.09 -3.63
N LEU A 178 -8.88 10.60 -4.86
CA LEU A 178 -9.42 11.22 -6.07
C LEU A 178 -10.59 10.42 -6.61
N THR A 179 -10.50 9.08 -6.59
CA THR A 179 -11.60 8.22 -7.05
C THR A 179 -12.81 8.31 -6.14
N ASN A 180 -14.00 8.11 -6.72
CA ASN A 180 -15.24 8.13 -5.95
C ASN A 180 -15.30 6.93 -4.99
N TYR A 181 -14.83 5.76 -5.42
CA TYR A 181 -14.77 4.57 -4.58
C TYR A 181 -14.05 4.86 -3.25
N SER A 182 -12.84 5.44 -3.33
CA SER A 182 -12.06 5.72 -2.12
C SER A 182 -12.69 6.78 -1.23
N LYS A 183 -13.28 7.83 -1.84
CA LYS A 183 -14.00 8.89 -1.09
C LYS A 183 -15.22 8.35 -0.33
N GLU A 184 -15.88 7.33 -0.87
CA GLU A 184 -17.02 6.70 -0.21
C GLU A 184 -16.57 5.74 0.90
N HIS A 185 -15.55 4.92 0.63
CA HIS A 185 -15.16 3.82 1.52
C HIS A 185 -14.22 4.24 2.65
N TYR A 186 -13.43 5.31 2.52
CA TYR A 186 -12.47 5.69 3.57
C TYR A 186 -13.18 6.04 4.89
N MET A 187 -14.42 6.55 4.85
CA MET A 187 -15.15 6.95 6.05
C MET A 187 -15.43 5.77 6.98
N ASP A 188 -15.78 4.62 6.42
CA ASP A 188 -16.07 3.42 7.22
C ASP A 188 -14.78 2.78 7.76
N LEU A 189 -13.70 2.84 6.99
CA LEU A 189 -12.36 2.47 7.47
C LEU A 189 -11.87 3.41 8.58
N HIS A 190 -12.10 4.72 8.44
CA HIS A 190 -11.80 5.71 9.47
C HIS A 190 -12.56 5.37 10.76
N LYS A 191 -13.88 5.22 10.71
CA LYS A 191 -14.69 4.85 11.89
C LYS A 191 -14.18 3.56 12.54
N SER A 192 -13.90 2.53 11.73
CA SER A 192 -13.40 1.24 12.22
C SER A 192 -12.04 1.38 12.91
N SER A 193 -11.13 2.17 12.35
CA SER A 193 -9.82 2.44 12.94
C SER A 193 -9.90 3.20 14.27
N VAL A 194 -10.83 4.16 14.40
CA VAL A 194 -11.10 4.88 15.65
C VAL A 194 -11.66 3.94 16.73
N ILE A 195 -12.59 3.05 16.34
CA ILE A 195 -13.11 2.02 17.26
C ILE A 195 -11.97 1.12 17.74
N ARG A 196 -11.10 0.67 16.83
CA ARG A 196 -9.98 -0.21 17.16
C ARG A 196 -8.94 0.46 18.05
N CYS A 197 -8.59 1.71 17.77
CA CYS A 197 -7.74 2.54 18.62
C CYS A 197 -8.32 2.65 20.05
N ASN A 198 -9.60 2.98 20.18
CA ASN A 198 -10.27 3.10 21.48
C ASN A 198 -10.34 1.76 22.23
N PHE A 199 -10.48 0.64 21.52
CA PHE A 199 -10.42 -0.68 22.11
C PHE A 199 -9.06 -0.91 22.79
N TRP A 200 -7.95 -0.66 22.10
CA TRP A 200 -6.60 -0.81 22.69
C TRP A 200 -6.34 0.15 23.84
N LYS A 201 -6.77 1.41 23.72
CA LYS A 201 -6.70 2.40 24.82
C LYS A 201 -7.37 1.90 26.09
N LYS A 202 -8.52 1.23 25.97
CA LYS A 202 -9.25 0.65 27.10
C LYS A 202 -8.52 -0.56 27.69
N MET A 203 -7.94 -1.40 26.84
CA MET A 203 -7.18 -2.58 27.29
C MET A 203 -5.95 -2.17 28.10
N LEU A 204 -5.17 -1.22 27.60
CA LEU A 204 -3.97 -0.69 28.27
C LEU A 204 -4.26 -0.13 29.66
N LYS A 205 -5.38 0.58 29.82
CA LYS A 205 -5.82 1.13 31.11
C LYS A 205 -6.28 0.08 32.13
N LYS A 206 -6.64 -1.13 31.70
CA LYS A 206 -7.05 -2.22 32.61
C LYS A 206 -5.87 -3.01 33.16
N THR A 207 -4.72 -2.91 32.50
CA THR A 207 -3.47 -3.62 32.83
C THR A 207 -2.51 -2.79 33.68
N MET A 208 -2.85 -1.54 34.00
CA MET A 208 -2.23 -0.72 35.04
C MET A 208 -3.12 -0.68 36.27
#